data_AF-A0A351YFQ1-F1
#
_entry.id   AF-A0A351YFQ1-F1
#
_cell.length_a   1.000
_cell.length_b   1.000
_cell.length_c   1.000
_cell.angle_alpha   90.00
_cell.angle_beta   90.00
_cell.angle_gamma   90.00
#
_symmetry.space_group_name_H-M   'P 1'
#
loop_
_entity.id
_entity.type
_entity.pdbx_description
1 polymer ?
#
loop_
_entity_poly.entity_id
_entity_poly.type
_entity_poly.pdbx_seq_one_letter_code
_entity_poly.pdbx_strand_id
1 'polypeptide(L)'
;ARRTGLLVCALLVIPVLLIPGIGSLWGSILIISLACFAHQGWASNIYTVVSDYYPKSSVATMTSMSSFAGSVGGVLAASFVGNVLEITGSYFVVFMIAGFAYLVAWALLQAFLPRRARA
;
A
#
# COMPACT_ATOMS: atom_id res chain seq x y z
N ALA A 1 -14.45 11.18 -1.76
CA ALA A 1 -14.13 10.13 -2.75
C ALA A 1 -12.74 9.55 -2.53
N ARG A 2 -11.63 10.25 -2.86
CA ARG A 2 -10.27 9.67 -2.86
C ARG A 2 -9.80 9.11 -1.51
N ARG A 3 -9.97 9.86 -0.41
CA ARG A 3 -9.64 9.38 0.96
C ARG A 3 -10.39 8.10 1.34
N THR A 4 -11.65 7.98 0.91
CA THR A 4 -12.48 6.80 1.13
C THR A 4 -12.03 5.62 0.26
N GLY A 5 -11.71 5.87 -1.02
CA GLY A 5 -11.17 4.85 -1.92
C GLY A 5 -9.85 4.24 -1.42
N LEU A 6 -8.94 5.08 -0.94
CA LEU A 6 -7.70 4.62 -0.29
C LEU A 6 -8.00 3.79 0.96
N LEU A 7 -8.93 4.20 1.82
CA LEU A 7 -9.32 3.41 3.00
C LEU A 7 -9.88 2.04 2.62
N VAL A 8 -10.77 1.97 1.62
CA VAL A 8 -11.31 0.70 1.13
C VAL A 8 -10.20 -0.20 0.62
N CYS A 9 -9.27 0.33 -0.17
CA CYS A 9 -8.12 -0.44 -0.65
C CYS A 9 -7.25 -0.94 0.51
N ALA A 10 -6.98 -0.10 1.52
CA ALA A 10 -6.22 -0.52 2.70
C ALA A 10 -6.91 -1.66 3.46
N LEU A 11 -8.23 -1.60 3.63
CA LEU A 11 -9.00 -2.65 4.29
C LEU A 11 -9.01 -3.96 3.48
N LEU A 12 -9.09 -3.88 2.16
CA LEU A 12 -9.10 -5.04 1.26
C LEU A 12 -7.77 -5.80 1.21
N VAL A 13 -6.66 -5.18 1.64
CA VAL A 13 -5.37 -5.87 1.75
C VAL A 13 -5.26 -6.68 3.05
N ILE A 14 -5.96 -6.32 4.12
CA ILE A 14 -5.87 -6.99 5.44
C ILE A 14 -6.04 -8.53 5.38
N PRO A 15 -6.93 -9.11 4.54
CA PRO A 15 -7.09 -10.56 4.45
C PRO A 15 -5.80 -11.34 4.13
N VAL A 16 -4.73 -10.72 3.60
CA VAL A 16 -3.43 -11.38 3.38
C VAL A 16 -2.83 -11.99 4.65
N LEU A 17 -3.22 -11.48 5.84
CA LEU A 17 -2.85 -12.03 7.14
C LEU A 17 -3.32 -13.47 7.36
N LEU A 18 -4.35 -13.90 6.63
CA LEU A 18 -4.95 -15.23 6.76
C LEU A 18 -4.19 -16.29 5.94
N ILE A 19 -3.37 -15.89 4.97
CA ILE A 19 -2.65 -16.80 4.06
C ILE A 19 -1.83 -17.86 4.82
N PRO A 20 -1.06 -17.53 5.88
CA PRO A 20 -0.28 -18.54 6.61
C PRO A 20 -1.12 -19.63 7.28
N GLY A 21 -2.40 -19.37 7.57
CA GLY A 21 -3.33 -20.34 8.16
C GLY A 21 -4.19 -21.10 7.15
N ILE A 22 -4.09 -20.77 5.85
CA ILE A 22 -4.90 -21.38 4.79
C ILE A 22 -4.13 -22.53 4.16
N GLY A 23 -4.61 -23.76 4.38
CA GLY A 23 -4.09 -24.95 3.71
C GLY A 23 -4.59 -25.15 2.28
N SER A 24 -5.51 -24.30 1.79
CA SER A 24 -6.12 -24.40 0.46
C SER A 24 -5.44 -23.47 -0.54
N LEU A 25 -4.89 -24.04 -1.62
CA LEU A 25 -4.31 -23.30 -2.73
C LEU A 25 -5.28 -22.25 -3.30
N TRP A 26 -6.55 -22.63 -3.50
CA TRP A 26 -7.57 -21.74 -4.06
C TRP A 26 -7.90 -20.57 -3.12
N GLY A 27 -7.91 -20.81 -1.81
CA GLY A 27 -8.11 -19.76 -0.81
C GLY A 27 -6.99 -18.71 -0.87
N SER A 28 -5.74 -19.16 -0.96
CA SER A 28 -4.58 -18.28 -1.09
C SER A 28 -4.61 -17.47 -2.39
N ILE A 29 -4.97 -18.10 -3.53
CA ILE A 29 -5.10 -17.40 -4.83
C ILE A 29 -6.15 -16.29 -4.75
N LEU A 30 -7.31 -16.55 -4.15
CA LEU A 30 -8.38 -15.56 -4.02
C LEU A 30 -7.93 -14.36 -3.19
N ILE A 31 -7.27 -14.60 -2.06
CA ILE A 31 -6.79 -13.52 -1.17
C ILE A 31 -5.68 -12.71 -1.84
N ILE A 32 -4.72 -13.36 -2.50
CA ILE A 32 -3.65 -12.67 -3.21
C ILE A 32 -4.22 -11.84 -4.37
N SER A 33 -5.18 -12.40 -5.11
CA SER A 33 -5.86 -11.69 -6.20
C SER A 33 -6.61 -10.44 -5.69
N LEU A 34 -7.29 -10.56 -4.54
CA LEU A 34 -7.95 -9.43 -3.87
C LEU A 34 -6.93 -8.37 -3.43
N ALA A 35 -5.80 -8.79 -2.87
CA ALA A 35 -4.73 -7.88 -2.47
C ALA A 35 -4.11 -7.14 -3.67
N CYS A 36 -3.87 -7.84 -4.78
CA CYS A 36 -3.40 -7.22 -6.03
C CYS A 36 -4.42 -6.21 -6.58
N PHE A 37 -5.71 -6.54 -6.58
CA PHE A 37 -6.77 -5.60 -6.95
C PHE A 37 -6.75 -4.34 -6.08
N ALA A 38 -6.67 -4.52 -4.76
CA ALA A 38 -6.62 -3.43 -3.80
C ALA A 38 -5.35 -2.57 -3.97
N HIS A 39 -4.20 -3.19 -4.26
CA HIS A 39 -2.95 -2.49 -4.56
C HIS A 39 -3.08 -1.56 -5.78
N GLN A 40 -3.67 -2.04 -6.87
CA GLN A 40 -3.90 -1.22 -8.06
C GLN A 40 -4.93 -0.10 -7.80
N GLY A 41 -5.97 -0.38 -7.02
CA GLY A 41 -6.93 0.62 -6.55
C GLY A 41 -6.27 1.70 -5.69
N TRP A 42 -5.29 1.33 -4.86
CA TRP A 42 -4.51 2.28 -4.09
C TRP A 42 -3.63 3.16 -4.98
N ALA A 43 -2.87 2.56 -5.89
CA ALA A 43 -1.95 3.26 -6.80
C ALA A 43 -2.68 4.32 -7.65
N SER A 44 -3.82 3.95 -8.24
CA SER A 44 -4.63 4.89 -9.05
C SER A 44 -5.14 6.09 -8.25
N ASN A 45 -5.46 5.91 -6.97
CA ASN A 45 -5.94 7.00 -6.12
C ASN A 45 -4.81 7.87 -5.57
N ILE A 46 -3.67 7.29 -5.14
CA ILE A 46 -2.61 8.05 -4.48
C ILE A 46 -1.89 9.02 -5.43
N TYR A 47 -1.65 8.63 -6.68
CA TYR A 47 -0.99 9.54 -7.64
C TYR A 47 -1.87 10.76 -7.97
N THR A 48 -3.19 10.59 -7.93
CA THR A 48 -4.10 11.73 -8.15
C THR A 48 -4.14 12.68 -6.97
N VAL A 49 -3.84 12.23 -5.74
CA VAL A 49 -3.73 13.12 -4.57
C VAL A 49 -2.67 14.20 -4.79
N VAL A 50 -1.56 13.88 -5.46
CA VAL A 50 -0.48 14.86 -5.72
C VAL A 50 -1.00 16.08 -6.49
N SER A 51 -1.78 15.86 -7.55
CA SER A 51 -2.31 16.96 -8.37
C SER A 51 -3.42 17.77 -7.69
N ASP A 52 -3.99 17.28 -6.58
CA ASP A 52 -4.98 18.03 -5.80
C ASP A 52 -4.38 19.05 -4.84
N TYR A 53 -3.13 18.85 -4.40
CA TYR A 53 -2.50 19.69 -3.36
C TYR A 53 -1.31 20.51 -3.87
N TYR A 54 -0.74 20.17 -5.02
CA TYR A 54 0.40 20.89 -5.59
C TYR A 54 0.02 21.70 -6.84
N PRO A 55 0.68 22.86 -7.08
CA PRO A 55 0.47 23.63 -8.30
C PRO A 55 0.90 22.83 -9.53
N LYS A 56 0.23 23.07 -10.67
CA LYS A 56 0.44 22.32 -11.93
C LYS A 56 1.92 22.25 -12.36
N SER A 57 2.69 23.30 -12.09
CA SER A 57 4.12 23.37 -12.40
C SER A 57 4.97 22.39 -11.57
N SER A 58 4.53 21.99 -10.38
CA SER A 58 5.28 21.11 -9.47
C SER A 58 4.76 19.66 -9.46
N VAL A 59 3.62 19.37 -10.09
CA VAL A 59 3.01 18.02 -10.09
C VAL A 59 3.96 16.97 -10.65
N ALA A 60 4.66 17.27 -11.75
CA ALA A 60 5.60 16.32 -12.36
C ALA A 60 6.75 15.96 -11.41
N THR A 61 7.39 16.97 -10.81
CA THR A 61 8.48 16.77 -9.84
C THR A 61 8.02 15.97 -8.63
N MET A 62 6.88 16.31 -8.04
CA MET A 62 6.34 15.62 -6.87
C MET A 62 5.95 14.18 -7.16
N THR A 63 5.38 13.92 -8.33
CA THR A 63 5.04 12.56 -8.79
C THR A 63 6.31 11.75 -9.00
N SER A 64 7.33 12.31 -9.66
CA SER A 64 8.61 11.64 -9.88
C SER A 64 9.35 11.34 -8.58
N MET A 65 9.34 12.26 -7.61
CA MET A 65 9.92 12.01 -6.27
C MET A 65 9.19 10.87 -5.55
N SER A 66 7.86 10.82 -5.65
CA SER A 66 7.05 9.75 -5.07
C SER A 66 7.37 8.40 -5.72
N SER A 67 7.50 8.36 -7.05
CA SER A 67 7.90 7.16 -7.79
C SER A 67 9.31 6.71 -7.44
N PHE A 68 10.26 7.65 -7.30
CA PHE A 68 11.62 7.34 -6.87
C PHE A 68 11.64 6.71 -5.46
N ALA A 69 10.95 7.34 -4.50
CA ALA A 69 10.81 6.79 -3.15
C ALA A 69 10.14 5.40 -3.16
N GLY A 70 9.12 5.21 -4.00
CA GLY A 70 8.46 3.91 -4.21
C GLY A 70 9.41 2.84 -4.75
N SER A 71 10.23 3.16 -5.75
CA SER A 71 11.22 2.24 -6.31
C SER A 71 12.30 1.85 -5.30
N VAL A 72 12.84 2.83 -4.56
CA VAL A 72 13.81 2.56 -3.49
C VAL A 72 13.17 1.69 -2.41
N GLY A 73 11.94 2.00 -1.99
CA GLY A 73 11.18 1.18 -1.05
C GLY A 73 10.96 -0.25 -1.57
N GLY A 74 10.67 -0.42 -2.86
CA GLY A 74 10.52 -1.73 -3.49
C GLY A 74 11.79 -2.57 -3.47
N VAL A 75 12.95 -1.97 -3.76
CA VAL A 75 14.25 -2.63 -3.67
C VAL A 75 14.53 -3.07 -2.23
N LEU A 76 14.34 -2.16 -1.26
CA LEU A 76 14.55 -2.47 0.15
C LEU A 76 13.59 -3.55 0.65
N ALA A 77 12.32 -3.50 0.22
CA ALA A 77 11.32 -4.50 0.59
C ALA A 77 11.68 -5.89 0.06
N ALA A 78 12.17 -6.01 -1.18
CA ALA A 78 12.60 -7.29 -1.74
C ALA A 78 13.73 -7.92 -0.91
N SER A 79 14.76 -7.13 -0.57
CA SER A 79 15.84 -7.59 0.31
C SER A 79 15.34 -7.95 1.71
N PHE A 80 14.45 -7.14 2.29
CA PHE A 80 13.86 -7.38 3.60
C PHE A 80 13.09 -8.72 3.65
N VAL A 81 12.24 -8.98 2.65
CA VAL A 81 11.49 -10.24 2.56
C VAL A 81 12.42 -11.45 2.51
N GLY A 82 13.49 -11.38 1.72
CA GLY A 82 14.49 -12.46 1.64
C GLY A 82 15.18 -12.72 2.98
N ASN A 83 15.66 -11.67 3.65
CA ASN A 83 16.33 -11.79 4.95
C ASN A 83 15.39 -12.32 6.05
N VAL A 84 14.15 -11.84 6.10
CA VAL A 84 13.15 -12.33 7.07
C VAL A 84 12.89 -13.81 6.87
N LEU A 85 12.75 -14.25 5.62
CA LEU A 85 12.53 -15.66 5.32
C LEU A 85 13.74 -16.52 5.72
N GLU A 86 14.96 -16.05 5.47
CA GLU A 86 16.19 -16.77 5.83
C GLU A 86 16.35 -16.92 7.35
N ILE A 87 16.03 -15.87 8.11
CA ILE A 87 16.17 -15.86 9.58
C ILE A 87 15.04 -16.63 10.27
N THR A 88 13.80 -16.47 9.81
CA THR A 88 12.61 -16.97 10.53
C THR A 88 11.99 -18.23 9.92
N GLY A 89 12.32 -18.55 8.67
CA GLY A 89 11.66 -19.61 7.91
C GLY A 89 10.18 -19.37 7.62
N SER A 90 9.63 -18.18 7.92
CA SER A 90 8.20 -17.91 7.85
C SER A 90 7.88 -16.57 7.19
N TYR A 91 6.88 -16.58 6.31
CA TYR A 91 6.33 -15.36 5.70
C TYR A 91 5.34 -14.61 6.61
N PHE A 92 5.06 -15.12 7.81
CA PHE A 92 4.05 -14.51 8.69
C PHE A 92 4.36 -13.03 9.00
N VAL A 93 5.61 -12.70 9.30
CA VAL A 93 6.04 -11.32 9.56
C VAL A 93 5.90 -10.45 8.30
N VAL A 94 6.19 -11.00 7.13
CA VAL A 94 6.05 -10.30 5.85
C VAL A 94 4.58 -9.98 5.57
N PHE A 95 3.68 -10.96 5.73
CA PHE A 95 2.24 -10.73 5.56
C PHE A 95 1.69 -9.76 6.60
N MET A 96 2.20 -9.79 7.83
CA MET A 96 1.84 -8.82 8.87
C MET A 96 2.14 -7.39 8.44
N ILE A 97 3.39 -7.13 8.02
CA ILE A 97 3.80 -5.81 7.55
C ILE A 97 3.00 -5.40 6.32
N ALA A 98 2.84 -6.28 5.34
CA ALA A 98 2.09 -6.01 4.11
C ALA A 98 0.61 -5.67 4.39
N GLY A 99 -0.03 -6.40 5.31
CA GLY A 99 -1.44 -6.21 5.68
C GLY A 99 -1.71 -4.85 6.34
N PHE A 100 -0.77 -4.34 7.13
CA PHE A 100 -0.94 -3.08 7.86
C PHE A 100 -0.31 -1.85 7.16
N ALA A 101 0.64 -2.05 6.24
CA ALA A 101 1.35 -0.94 5.59
C ALA A 101 0.40 0.08 4.93
N TYR A 102 -0.66 -0.37 4.27
CA TYR A 102 -1.64 0.51 3.62
C TYR A 102 -2.46 1.32 4.62
N LEU A 103 -2.83 0.72 5.76
CA LEU A 103 -3.53 1.43 6.83
C LEU A 103 -2.64 2.51 7.46
N VAL A 104 -1.37 2.18 7.71
CA VAL A 104 -0.38 3.14 8.21
C VAL A 104 -0.21 4.28 7.21
N ALA A 105 0.00 3.96 5.93
CA ALA A 105 0.10 4.97 4.87
C ALA A 105 -1.15 5.86 4.79
N TRP A 106 -2.34 5.28 4.93
CA TRP A 106 -3.59 6.03 4.96
C TRP A 106 -3.67 6.97 6.18
N ALA A 107 -3.30 6.48 7.36
CA ALA A 107 -3.29 7.29 8.58
C ALA A 107 -2.30 8.46 8.47
N LEU A 108 -1.11 8.21 7.91
CA LEU A 108 -0.12 9.27 7.65
C LEU A 108 -0.68 10.30 6.67
N LEU A 109 -1.31 9.88 5.57
CA LEU A 109 -1.94 10.81 4.63
C LEU A 109 -3.02 11.67 5.31
N GLN A 110 -3.80 11.08 6.22
CA GLN A 110 -4.82 11.81 6.97
C GLN A 110 -4.23 12.81 7.97
N ALA A 111 -3.09 12.49 8.57
CA ALA A 111 -2.38 13.33 9.52
C ALA A 111 -1.67 14.51 8.83
N PHE A 112 -1.02 14.27 7.70
CA PHE A 112 -0.20 15.28 7.02
C PHE A 112 -0.96 16.12 5.99
N LEU A 113 -2.01 15.60 5.37
CA LEU A 113 -2.77 16.38 4.38
C LEU A 113 -3.79 17.28 5.08
N PRO A 114 -3.77 18.61 4.83
CA PRO A 114 -4.72 19.51 5.42
C PRO A 114 -6.14 19.05 5.11
N ARG A 115 -7.02 19.08 6.12
CA ARG A 115 -8.46 18.85 5.90
C ARG A 115 -8.90 19.92 4.90
N ARG A 116 -9.38 19.49 3.72
CA ARG A 116 -10.03 20.43 2.80
C ARG A 116 -11.17 21.08 3.58
N ALA A 117 -11.07 22.38 3.84
CA ALA A 117 -12.23 23.17 4.16
C ALA A 117 -13.22 22.92 3.01
N ARG A 118 -14.44 22.49 3.32
CA ARG A 118 -15.50 22.42 2.32
C ARG A 118 -15.63 23.83 1.76
N ALA A 119 -15.27 24.00 0.49
CA ALA A 119 -15.70 25.16 -0.28
C ALA A 119 -17.20 25.00 -0.55
#